data_AF-A0A0B2Q6B6-F1
#
_entry.id   AF-A0A0B2Q6B6-F1
#
_cell.length_a   1.000
_cell.length_b   1.000
_cell.length_c   1.000
_cell.angle_alpha   90.00
_cell.angle_beta   90.00
_cell.angle_gamma   90.00
#
_symmetry.space_group_name_H-M   'P 1'
#
loop_
_entity.id
_entity.type
_entity.pdbx_description
1 polymer ?
#
loop_
_entity_poly.entity_id
_entity_poly.type
_entity_poly.pdbx_seq_one_letter_code
_entity_poly.pdbx_strand_id
1 'polypeptide(L)' 'MAFYGGNQIGFLDIALGSFLGWLRVTEISNAVKLLDQSNTPELVKCDERFCAHGVVKDVMPEIWKVVEFAKTLKC' A
#
# COMPACT_ATOMS: atom_id res chain seq x y z
N MET A 1 3.13 18.30 1.75
CA MET A 1 3.50 17.42 2.88
C MET A 1 3.89 16.06 2.34
N ALA A 2 4.88 15.41 2.96
CA ALA A 2 5.41 14.12 2.49
C ALA A 2 4.50 12.96 2.90
N PHE A 3 3.94 13.06 4.10
CA PHE A 3 3.12 12.06 4.79
C PHE A 3 1.90 12.72 5.44
N TYR A 4 0.91 11.93 5.84
CA TYR A 4 -0.21 12.40 6.67
C TYR A 4 0.24 12.85 8.07
N GLY A 5 1.34 12.28 8.59
CA GLY A 5 2.07 12.78 9.77
C GLY A 5 2.87 14.07 9.54
N GLY A 6 2.75 14.70 8.37
CA GLY A 6 3.46 15.93 8.00
C GLY A 6 4.86 15.66 7.47
N ASN A 7 5.86 15.77 8.35
CA ASN A 7 7.29 15.63 8.01
C ASN A 7 7.82 14.20 8.22
N GLN A 8 7.09 13.37 8.97
CA GLN A 8 7.45 11.98 9.26
C GLN A 8 6.23 11.08 9.08
N ILE A 9 6.48 9.78 8.96
CA ILE A 9 5.43 8.76 8.97
C ILE A 9 4.65 8.87 10.29
N GLY A 10 3.34 9.09 10.18
CA GLY A 10 2.43 9.14 11.31
C GLY A 10 1.53 7.89 11.39
N PHE A 11 0.61 7.90 12.35
CA PHE A 11 -0.33 6.80 12.55
C PHE A 11 -1.15 6.46 11.30
N LEU A 12 -1.68 7.48 10.62
CA LEU A 12 -2.50 7.27 9.43
C LEU A 12 -1.69 6.68 8.26
N ASP A 13 -0.42 7.08 8.12
CA ASP A 13 0.49 6.51 7.13
C ASP A 13 0.76 5.03 7.40
N ILE A 14 0.98 4.64 8.66
CA ILE A 14 1.19 3.24 9.06
C ILE A 14 -0.08 2.42 8.82
N ALA A 15 -1.25 2.95 9.21
CA ALA A 15 -2.52 2.27 9.03
C ALA A 15 -2.77 1.99 7.54
N LEU A 16 -2.73 3.01 6.69
CA LEU A 16 -2.89 2.86 5.24
C LEU A 16 -1.81 1.96 4.63
N GLY A 17 -0.56 2.18 5.03
CA GLY A 17 0.61 1.44 4.57
C GLY A 17 0.53 -0.06 4.83
N SER A 18 0.02 -0.45 6.00
CA SER A 18 -0.16 -1.85 6.39
C SER A 18 -1.18 -2.61 5.53
N PHE A 19 -2.15 -1.90 4.95
CA PHE A 19 -3.18 -2.48 4.07
C PHE A 19 -2.79 -2.51 2.59
N LEU A 20 -1.70 -1.84 2.19
CA LEU A 20 -1.30 -1.73 0.77
C LEU A 20 -1.14 -3.07 0.07
N GLY A 21 -0.53 -4.06 0.74
CA GLY A 21 -0.38 -5.40 0.19
C GLY A 21 -1.74 -6.03 -0.16
N TRP A 22 -2.69 -5.97 0.76
CA TRP A 22 -4.06 -6.49 0.56
C TRP A 22 -4.85 -5.68 -0.46
N LEU A 23 -4.64 -4.37 -0.51
CA LEU A 23 -5.29 -3.50 -1.48
C LEU A 23 -4.85 -3.85 -2.90
N ARG A 24 -3.55 -4.08 -3.13
CA ARG A 24 -3.02 -4.55 -4.42
C ARG A 24 -3.52 -5.94 -4.78
N VAL A 25 -3.64 -6.86 -3.82
CA VAL A 25 -4.32 -8.16 -4.05
C VAL A 25 -5.75 -7.95 -4.53
N THR A 26 -6.49 -7.04 -3.90
CA THR A 26 -7.89 -6.75 -4.23
C THR A 26 -8.01 -6.17 -5.64
N GLU A 27 -7.12 -5.25 -6.03
CA GLU A 27 -7.04 -4.69 -7.38
C GLU A 27 -6.81 -5.79 -8.43
N ILE A 28 -5.83 -6.67 -8.19
CA ILE A 28 -5.50 -7.78 -9.11
C ILE A 28 -6.64 -8.80 -9.19
N SER A 29 -7.22 -9.19 -8.06
CA SER A 29 -8.26 -10.21 -8.00
C SER A 29 -9.58 -9.76 -8.63
N ASN A 30 -9.90 -8.48 -8.56
CA ASN A 30 -11.15 -7.93 -9.10
C ASN A 30 -10.96 -7.18 -10.42
N ALA A 31 -9.72 -7.09 -10.93
CA ALA A 31 -9.36 -6.28 -12.10
C ALA A 31 -9.83 -4.81 -12.00
N VAL A 32 -9.77 -4.24 -10.80
CA VAL A 32 -10.12 -2.84 -10.51
C VAL A 32 -8.88 -2.07 -10.09
N LYS A 33 -8.93 -0.74 -10.19
CA LYS A 33 -7.89 0.14 -9.66
C LYS A 33 -8.48 1.04 -8.59
N LEU A 34 -8.07 0.81 -7.34
CA LEU A 34 -8.54 1.51 -6.16
C LEU A 34 -7.61 2.69 -5.84
N LEU A 35 -6.30 2.48 -5.93
CA LEU A 35 -5.30 3.54 -5.88
C LEU A 35 -5.04 4.04 -7.29
N ASP A 36 -5.81 5.03 -7.69
CA ASP A 36 -5.65 5.67 -8.99
C ASP A 36 -5.27 7.14 -8.87
N GLN A 37 -4.41 7.60 -9.77
CA GLN A 37 -3.90 8.96 -9.77
C GLN A 37 -4.97 9.98 -10.19
N SER A 38 -6.01 9.56 -10.92
CA SER A 38 -7.13 10.43 -11.29
C SER A 38 -8.10 10.65 -10.12
N ASN A 39 -8.34 9.61 -9.30
CA ASN A 39 -9.32 9.64 -8.21
C ASN A 39 -8.68 10.00 -6.86
N THR A 40 -7.46 9.54 -6.61
CA THR A 40 -6.78 9.60 -5.31
C THR A 40 -5.31 10.04 -5.42
N PRO A 41 -5.01 11.17 -6.10
CA PRO A 41 -3.64 11.58 -6.43
C PRO A 41 -2.71 11.74 -5.21
N GLU A 42 -3.23 12.25 -4.09
CA GLU A 42 -2.41 12.46 -2.89
C GLU A 42 -2.13 11.14 -2.16
N LEU A 43 -3.04 10.18 -2.22
CA LEU A 43 -2.86 8.87 -1.61
C LEU A 43 -1.81 8.05 -2.40
N VAL A 44 -1.83 8.13 -3.73
CA VAL A 44 -0.81 7.51 -4.59
C VAL A 44 0.59 8.06 -4.28
N LYS A 45 0.74 9.40 -4.20
CA LYS A 45 2.03 10.02 -3.85
C LYS A 45 2.48 9.63 -2.44
N CYS A 46 1.54 9.50 -1.50
CA CYS A 46 1.84 9.06 -0.15
C CYS A 46 2.27 7.60 -0.10
N ASP A 47 1.61 6.71 -0.85
CA ASP A 47 1.99 5.29 -0.99
C ASP A 47 3.42 5.16 -1.51
N GLU A 48 3.74 5.81 -2.62
CA GLU A 48 5.06 5.77 -3.23
C GLU A 48 6.16 6.21 -2.24
N ARG A 49 5.92 7.28 -1.49
CA ARG A 49 6.84 7.78 -0.46
C ARG A 49 6.94 6.85 0.74
N PHE A 50 5.82 6.26 1.17
CA PHE A 50 5.78 5.32 2.29
C PHE A 50 6.55 4.05 1.96
N CYS A 51 6.30 3.44 0.80
CA CYS A 51 7.03 2.26 0.32
C CYS A 51 8.53 2.52 0.14
N ALA A 52 8.92 3.73 -0.28
CA ALA A 52 10.32 4.11 -0.47
C ALA A 52 11.04 4.48 0.84
N HIS A 53 10.31 4.66 1.95
CA HIS A 53 10.89 5.10 3.21
C HIS A 53 11.81 4.02 3.79
N GLY A 54 12.99 4.41 4.28
CA GLY A 54 14.05 3.47 4.69
C GLY A 54 13.61 2.41 5.71
N VAL A 55 12.75 2.78 6.67
CA VAL A 55 12.25 1.80 7.67
C VAL A 55 11.13 0.89 7.16
N VAL A 56 10.51 1.22 6.03
CA VAL A 56 9.37 0.48 5.45
C VAL A 56 9.83 -0.43 4.32
N LYS A 57 10.75 0.05 3.48
CA LYS A 57 11.19 -0.62 2.26
C LYS A 57 11.61 -2.08 2.50
N ASP A 58 12.31 -2.34 3.59
CA ASP A 58 12.88 -3.67 3.89
C ASP A 58 11.86 -4.62 4.54
N VAL A 59 10.76 -4.10 5.08
CA VAL A 59 9.69 -4.90 5.72
C VAL A 59 8.44 -5.04 4.85
N MET A 60 8.32 -4.24 3.80
CA MET A 60 7.20 -4.30 2.87
C MET A 60 7.24 -5.62 2.08
N PRO A 61 6.20 -6.47 2.17
CA PRO A 61 6.20 -7.73 1.44
C PRO A 61 6.11 -7.49 -0.07
N GLU A 62 6.81 -8.32 -0.84
CA GLU A 62 6.65 -8.34 -2.30
C GLU A 62 5.20 -8.67 -2.67
N ILE A 63 4.60 -7.86 -3.55
CA ILE A 63 3.18 -7.99 -3.94
C ILE A 63 2.83 -9.42 -4.34
N TRP A 64 3.68 -10.06 -5.16
CA TRP A 64 3.43 -11.41 -5.66
C TRP A 64 3.38 -12.46 -4.55
N LYS A 65 4.19 -12.31 -3.49
CA LYS A 65 4.13 -13.18 -2.31
C LYS A 65 2.82 -12.99 -1.54
N VAL A 66 2.32 -11.76 -1.44
CA VAL A 66 1.02 -11.47 -0.81
C VAL A 66 -0.14 -12.04 -1.65
N VAL A 67 -0.09 -11.91 -2.97
CA VAL A 67 -1.07 -12.51 -3.90
C VAL A 67 -1.08 -14.03 -3.81
N GLU A 68 0.10 -14.66 -3.74
CA GLU A 68 0.21 -16.10 -3.59
C GLU A 68 -0.33 -16.57 -2.24
N PHE A 69 0.03 -15.88 -1.16
CA PHE A 69 -0.53 -16.13 0.18
C PHE A 69 -2.05 -15.97 0.20
N ALA A 70 -2.61 -14.94 -0.45
CA ALA A 70 -4.05 -14.75 -0.52
C ALA A 70 -4.76 -15.94 -1.20
N LYS A 71 -4.11 -16.61 -2.16
CA LYS A 71 -4.67 -17.82 -2.81
C LYS A 71 -4.69 -19.04 -1.89
N THR A 72 -3.83 -19.09 -0.87
CA THR A 72 -3.82 -20.20 0.11
C THR A 72 -4.86 -19.99 1.21
N LEU A 73 -5.32 -18.76 1.44
CA LEU A 73 -6.40 -18.42 2.37
C LEU A 73 -7.82 -18.73 1.84
N LYS A 74 -7.94 -19.46 0.73
CA LYS A 74 -9.25 -19.89 0.21
C LYS A 74 -9.99 -20.73 1.26
N CYS A 75 -11.04 -20.15 1.85
CA CYS A 75 -12.20 -20.89 2.33
C CYS A 75 -13.04 -21.38 1.14
#